data_AF-A0A1G6VKT2-F1
#
_entry.id   AF-A0A1G6VKT2-F1
#
_cell.length_a   1.000
_cell.length_b   1.000
_cell.length_c   1.000
_cell.angle_alpha   90.00
_cell.angle_beta   90.00
_cell.angle_gamma   90.00
#
_symmetry.space_group_name_H-M   'P 1'
#
loop_
_entity.id
_entity.type
_entity.pdbx_description
1 polymer ?
#
loop_
_entity_poly.entity_id
_entity_poly.type
_entity_poly.pdbx_seq_one_letter_code
_entity_poly.pdbx_strand_id
1 'polypeptide(L)' 'MFPGFTFHLKNGIRADLPARATPVTDPSERQTVLAEIVADLNQPHDPGTIRPTRLEDWADSRLMRVSFRHRP' A
#
# COMPACT_ATOMS: atom_id res chain seq x y z
N MET A 1 -11.21 16.65 2.94
CA MET A 1 -11.24 15.83 4.18
C MET A 1 -11.11 14.38 3.76
N PHE A 2 -10.14 13.62 4.29
CA PHE A 2 -9.99 12.20 3.97
C PHE A 2 -10.71 11.34 5.01
N PRO A 3 -11.40 10.26 4.61
CA PRO A 3 -12.14 9.43 5.55
C PRO A 3 -11.17 8.71 6.50
N GLY A 4 -11.53 8.65 7.78
CA GLY A 4 -10.89 7.73 8.72
C GLY A 4 -11.40 6.32 8.49
N PHE A 5 -10.53 5.33 8.67
CA PHE A 5 -10.90 3.91 8.56
C PHE A 5 -10.16 3.08 9.61
N THR A 6 -10.65 1.87 9.85
CA THR A 6 -10.01 0.90 10.74
C THR A 6 -9.18 -0.07 9.91
N PHE A 7 -7.93 -0.27 10.29
CA PHE A 7 -7.07 -1.28 9.68
C PHE A 7 -7.08 -2.55 10.52
N HIS A 8 -7.44 -3.67 9.91
CA HIS A 8 -7.46 -4.98 10.55
C HIS A 8 -6.22 -5.78 10.15
N LEU A 9 -5.50 -6.32 11.13
CA LEU A 9 -4.34 -7.19 10.89
C LEU A 9 -4.77 -8.65 10.73
N LYS A 10 -4.08 -9.38 9.86
CA LYS A 10 -4.27 -10.84 9.71
C LYS A 10 -3.55 -11.61 10.82
N ASN A 11 -3.77 -12.93 10.88
CA ASN A 11 -3.10 -13.87 11.80
C ASN A 11 -3.42 -13.71 13.29
N GLY A 12 -4.67 -13.37 13.62
CA GLY A 12 -5.18 -13.40 15.00
C GLY A 12 -4.83 -12.17 15.84
N ILE A 13 -4.11 -11.19 15.28
CA ILE A 13 -3.88 -9.90 15.93
C ILE A 13 -5.16 -9.07 15.87
N ARG A 14 -5.94 -9.08 16.95
CA ARG A 14 -7.16 -8.27 17.08
C ARG A 14 -6.82 -6.85 17.55
N ALA A 15 -6.16 -6.10 16.66
CA ALA A 15 -5.89 -4.67 16.87
C ALA A 15 -6.64 -3.87 15.80
N ASP A 16 -7.68 -3.15 16.23
CA ASP A 16 -8.36 -2.17 15.39
C ASP A 16 -7.57 -0.85 15.46
N LEU A 17 -6.77 -0.59 14.43
CA LEU A 17 -5.93 0.59 14.38
C LEU A 17 -6.66 1.73 13.65
N PRO A 18 -6.99 2.85 14.32
CA PRO A 18 -7.56 4.00 13.66
C PRO A 18 -6.52 4.60 12.72
N ALA A 19 -6.87 4.66 11.44
CA ALA A 19 -6.00 5.09 10.37
C ALA A 19 -6.60 6.24 9.56
N ARG A 20 -5.71 7.03 8.93
CA ARG A 20 -6.06 8.03 7.93
C ARG A 20 -5.33 7.70 6.63
N ALA A 21 -6.07 7.70 5.52
CA ALA A 21 -5.50 7.61 4.18
C ALA A 21 -5.29 9.03 3.61
N THR A 22 -4.14 9.29 3.01
CA THR A 22 -3.90 10.51 2.22
C THR A 22 -3.32 10.13 0.85
N PRO A 23 -3.81 10.69 -0.27
CA PRO A 23 -3.26 10.43 -1.59
C PRO A 23 -1.79 10.82 -1.67
N VAL A 24 -0.97 9.95 -2.28
CA VAL A 24 0.39 10.27 -2.68
C VAL A 24 0.32 10.86 -4.09
N THR A 25 0.59 12.16 -4.19
CA THR A 25 0.45 12.96 -5.43
C THR A 25 1.78 13.37 -6.03
N ASP A 26 2.85 13.41 -5.24
CA ASP A 26 4.19 13.73 -5.74
C ASP A 26 4.66 12.65 -6.74
N PRO A 27 5.00 13.00 -7.99
CA PRO A 27 5.36 12.01 -9.00
C PRO A 27 6.61 11.20 -8.64
N SER A 28 7.61 11.82 -8.01
CA SER A 28 8.84 11.15 -7.63
C SER A 28 8.58 10.14 -6.52
N GLU A 29 7.81 10.52 -5.50
CA GLU A 29 7.43 9.62 -4.41
C GLU A 29 6.61 8.43 -4.93
N ARG A 30 5.64 8.69 -5.83
CA ARG A 30 4.85 7.64 -6.47
C ARG A 30 5.74 6.65 -7.21
N GLN A 31 6.69 7.14 -8.01
CA GLN A 31 7.58 6.30 -8.78
C GLN A 31 8.44 5.41 -7.88
N THR A 32 9.05 5.98 -6.83
CA THR A 32 9.85 5.21 -5.87
C THR A 32 9.03 4.11 -5.18
N VAL A 33 7.85 4.45 -4.65
CA VAL A 33 7.02 3.48 -3.91
C VAL A 33 6.48 2.38 -4.82
N LEU A 34 5.98 2.73 -6.01
CA LEU A 34 5.44 1.73 -6.94
C LEU A 34 6.54 0.81 -7.51
N ALA A 35 7.75 1.32 -7.73
CA ALA A 35 8.87 0.51 -8.18
C ALA A 35 9.21 -0.61 -7.18
N GLU A 36 9.27 -0.29 -5.88
CA GLU A 36 9.52 -1.28 -4.83
C GLU A 36 8.38 -2.32 -4.72
N ILE A 37 7.12 -1.87 -4.81
CA ILE A 37 5.96 -2.78 -4.81
C ILE A 37 6.03 -3.76 -6.00
N VAL A 38 6.31 -3.26 -7.20
CA VAL A 38 6.41 -4.09 -8.41
C VAL A 38 7.61 -5.04 -8.34
N ALA A 39 8.74 -4.60 -7.78
CA ALA A 39 9.90 -5.46 -7.56
C ALA A 39 9.57 -6.62 -6.61
N ASP A 40 8.85 -6.35 -5.52
CA ASP A 40 8.39 -7.36 -4.55
C ASP A 40 7.41 -8.36 -5.19
N LEU A 41 6.39 -7.87 -5.90
CA LEU A 41 5.39 -8.71 -6.59
C LEU A 41 5.98 -9.61 -7.68
N ASN A 42 7.12 -9.23 -8.24
CA ASN A 42 7.82 -10.03 -9.25
C ASN A 42 8.81 -11.03 -8.65
N GLN A 43 8.94 -11.11 -7.32
CA GLN A 43 9.83 -12.09 -6.70
C GLN A 43 9.32 -13.54 -6.87
N PRO A 44 10.21 -14.54 -6.99
CA PRO A 44 9.82 -15.93 -7.24
C PRO A 44 9.04 -16.61 -6.12
N HIS A 45 9.03 -16.02 -4.93
CA HIS A 45 8.45 -16.61 -3.72
C HIS A 45 6.98 -16.25 -3.49
N ASP A 46 6.36 -15.43 -4.35
CA ASP A 46 4.93 -15.13 -4.27
C ASP A 46 4.15 -16.17 -5.12
N PRO A 47 3.46 -17.15 -4.50
CA PRO A 47 3.00 -18.37 -5.17
C PRO A 47 1.76 -18.20 -6.07
N GLY A 48 1.54 -17.00 -6.61
CA GLY A 48 0.53 -16.74 -7.63
C GLY A 48 -0.79 -16.26 -7.05
N THR A 49 -0.97 -14.94 -7.11
CA THR A 49 -2.30 -14.34 -7.28
C THR A 49 -2.24 -13.22 -8.32
N ILE A 50 -1.08 -12.58 -8.48
CA ILE A 50 -0.82 -11.56 -9.49
C ILE A 50 0.23 -12.10 -10.47
N ARG A 51 -0.03 -11.95 -11.78
CA ARG A 51 0.97 -12.29 -12.81
C ARG A 51 2.15 -11.31 -12.70
N PRO A 52 3.37 -11.68 -13.15
CA PRO A 52 4.45 -10.71 -13.27
C PRO A 52 3.97 -9.43 -13.96
N THR A 53 4.34 -8.27 -13.43
CA THR A 53 3.77 -6.98 -13.80
C THR A 53 4.86 -5.91 -13.99
N ARG A 54 4.53 -4.82 -14.67
CA ARG A 54 5.46 -3.75 -15.01
C ARG A 54 5.07 -2.46 -14.30
N LEU A 55 6.04 -1.63 -13.94
CA LEU A 55 5.77 -0.36 -13.25
C LEU A 55 4.80 0.54 -14.04
N GLU A 56 4.94 0.57 -15.37
CA GLU A 56 4.10 1.39 -16.24
C GLU A 56 2.61 1.04 -16.13
N ASP A 57 2.27 -0.23 -15.89
CA ASP A 57 0.88 -0.69 -15.75
C ASP A 57 0.21 -0.10 -14.48
N TRP A 58 1.02 0.39 -13.54
CA TRP A 58 0.55 0.91 -12.25
C TRP A 58 0.60 2.44 -12.17
N ALA A 59 1.07 3.14 -13.21
CA ALA A 59 1.27 4.59 -13.18
C ALA A 59 -0.03 5.36 -12.83
N ASP A 60 -1.16 4.91 -13.35
CA ASP A 60 -2.49 5.50 -13.12
C ASP A 60 -3.20 4.98 -11.86
N SER A 61 -2.59 4.03 -11.14
CA SER A 61 -3.18 3.47 -9.92
C SER A 61 -3.28 4.52 -8.80
N ARG A 62 -4.35 4.41 -8.00
CA ARG A 62 -4.49 5.22 -6.79
C ARG A 62 -3.49 4.72 -5.74
N LEU A 63 -2.60 5.61 -5.29
CA LEU A 63 -1.64 5.34 -4.22
C LEU A 63 -2.03 6.18 -3.00
N MET A 64 -2.19 5.51 -1.85
CA MET A 64 -2.60 6.15 -0.60
C MET A 64 -1.57 5.82 0.48
N ARG A 65 -1.07 6.85 1.16
CA ARG A 65 -0.33 6.69 2.41
C ARG A 65 -1.33 6.45 3.53
N VAL A 66 -1.10 5.38 4.30
CA VAL A 66 -1.89 5.10 5.51
C VAL A 66 -1.07 5.50 6.73
N SER A 67 -1.62 6.37 7.56
CA SER A 67 -1.02 6.77 8.84
C SER A 67 -1.90 6.29 10.00
N PHE A 68 -1.31 5.54 10.92
CA PHE A 68 -1.97 5.10 12.14
C PHE A 68 -1.83 6.16 13.22
N ARG A 69 -2.89 6.41 13.99
CA ARG A 69 -2.76 7.24 15.18
C ARG A 69 -2.02 6.43 16.24
N HIS A 70 -0.93 6.98 16.76
CA HIS A 70 -0.29 6.42 17.94
C HIS A 70 -1.28 6.48 19.10
N ARG A 71 -1.62 5.33 19.69
CA ARG A 71 -2.07 5.31 21.08
C ARG A 71 -0.82 5.13 21.94
N PRO A 72 -0.59 5.98 22.96
CA PRO A 72 0.47 5.75 23.93
C PRO A 72 0.29 4.42 24.66
#